data_AF-A0A2W5N3K4-F1
#
_entry.id   AF-A0A2W5N3K4-F1
#
_cell.length_a   1.000
_cell.length_b   1.000
_cell.length_c   1.000
_cell.angle_alpha   90.00
_cell.angle_beta   90.00
_cell.angle_gamma   90.00
#
_symmetry.space_group_name_H-M   'P 1'
#
loop_
_entity.id
_entity.type
_entity.pdbx_description
1 polymer ?
#
loop_
_entity_poly.entity_id
_entity_poly.type
_entity_poly.pdbx_seq_one_letter_code
_entity_poly.pdbx_strand_id
1 'polypeptide(L)'
;MKTGWQKTSLTWGKRLAIVVLILLAMSYGVLILAQRSKESLRLGLQDYLMEATGHQAEITHLAEANIVPQSVFKIQGILIRDKKDDKKVYASVKSAYISLPFFNMMFGRGVYSGFEMKGMEFASGYALPKKLTIDYAGVSDPSPETATPVFMIEGLYNDYPLLMTMQMSRKQGKGGYLYRFNEITPMTYKLGPLEGDADYVRSFTTLSLEKGRFVLDGHEVEFTATDLDTRPLKARLKGRIDGLDFNGTLIKTNESMVLTIAPANHDENTLKTLKNVISIFQKTLGLTPDDKTMTITINENGAKAEE
;
A
#
# COMPACT_ATOMS: atom_id res chain seq x y z
N MET A 1 -42.42 31.67 55.06
CA MET A 1 -41.91 31.67 53.66
C MET A 1 -42.00 30.26 53.11
N LYS A 2 -42.95 29.97 52.19
CA LYS A 2 -43.01 28.69 51.48
C LYS A 2 -42.17 28.80 50.21
N THR A 3 -40.93 28.32 50.25
CA THR A 3 -40.11 28.13 49.04
C THR A 3 -40.67 26.93 48.26
N GLY A 4 -41.59 27.21 47.34
CA GLY A 4 -42.11 26.22 46.40
C GLY A 4 -41.03 25.81 45.41
N TRP A 5 -40.33 24.71 45.68
CA TRP A 5 -39.52 24.02 44.67
C TRP A 5 -40.47 23.39 43.65
N GLN A 6 -40.78 24.13 42.58
CA GLN A 6 -41.41 23.55 41.40
C GLN A 6 -40.48 22.46 40.85
N LYS A 7 -40.90 21.20 41.00
CA LYS A 7 -40.27 20.05 40.33
C LYS A 7 -40.44 20.24 38.83
N THR A 8 -39.49 20.93 38.19
CA THR A 8 -39.38 20.93 36.73
C THR A 8 -39.00 19.51 36.32
N SER A 9 -40.00 18.74 35.87
CA SER A 9 -39.79 17.39 35.39
C SER A 9 -38.85 17.45 34.17
N LEU A 10 -37.77 16.67 34.19
CA LEU A 10 -36.91 16.54 33.02
C LEU A 10 -37.75 16.00 31.86
N THR A 11 -37.84 16.78 30.79
CA THR A 11 -38.44 16.34 29.53
C THR A 11 -37.70 15.10 29.02
N TRP A 12 -38.41 14.26 28.27
CA TRP A 12 -37.85 13.01 27.74
C TRP A 12 -36.55 13.24 26.94
N GLY A 13 -36.49 14.34 26.17
CA GLY A 13 -35.27 14.74 25.45
C GLY A 13 -34.07 15.03 26.37
N LYS A 14 -34.28 15.66 27.54
CA LYS A 14 -33.19 15.88 28.51
C LYS A 14 -32.71 14.57 29.12
N ARG A 15 -33.62 13.61 29.37
CA ARG A 15 -33.25 12.28 29.89
C ARG A 15 -32.41 11.51 28.88
N LEU A 16 -32.82 11.51 27.61
CA LEU A 16 -32.07 10.88 26.54
C LEU A 16 -30.67 11.49 26.39
N ALA A 17 -30.56 12.82 26.41
CA ALA A 17 -29.27 13.51 26.34
C ALA A 17 -28.32 13.12 27.48
N ILE A 18 -28.83 12.99 28.72
CA ILE A 18 -28.04 12.54 29.87
C ILE A 18 -27.57 11.10 29.68
N VAL A 19 -28.44 10.18 29.22
CA VAL A 19 -28.07 8.78 28.98
C VAL A 19 -26.96 8.69 27.92
N VAL A 20 -27.10 9.42 26.82
CA VAL A 20 -26.06 9.47 25.76
C VAL A 20 -24.75 10.02 26.31
N LEU A 21 -24.78 11.08 27.13
CA LEU A 21 -23.60 11.66 27.74
C LEU A 21 -22.89 10.67 28.69
N ILE A 22 -23.64 9.94 29.51
CA ILE A 22 -23.09 8.90 30.40
C ILE A 22 -22.43 7.80 29.58
N LEU A 23 -23.11 7.31 28.53
CA LEU A 23 -22.54 6.28 27.65
C LEU A 23 -21.25 6.77 26.98
N LEU A 24 -21.21 8.00 26.47
CA LEU A 24 -20.01 8.58 25.88
C LEU A 24 -18.88 8.71 26.91
N ALA A 25 -19.18 9.12 28.15
CA ALA A 25 -18.18 9.19 29.22
C ALA A 25 -17.64 7.80 29.59
N MET A 26 -18.51 6.79 29.66
CA MET A 26 -18.10 5.40 29.90
C MET A 26 -17.24 4.86 28.75
N SER A 27 -17.66 5.05 27.50
CA SER A 27 -16.87 4.66 26.32
C SER A 27 -15.50 5.34 26.31
N TYR A 28 -15.44 6.64 26.62
CA TYR A 28 -14.19 7.37 26.74
C TYR A 28 -13.30 6.82 27.86
N GLY A 29 -13.88 6.50 29.03
CA GLY A 29 -13.18 5.84 30.14
C GLY A 29 -12.60 4.48 29.74
N VAL A 30 -13.36 3.65 29.03
CA VAL A 30 -12.89 2.36 28.51
C VAL A 30 -11.74 2.54 27.53
N LEU A 31 -11.80 3.54 26.64
CA LEU A 31 -10.70 3.82 25.70
C LEU A 31 -9.42 4.26 26.42
N ILE A 32 -9.52 5.05 27.49
CA ILE A 32 -8.36 5.41 28.33
C ILE A 32 -7.79 4.17 29.04
N LEU A 33 -8.65 3.29 29.56
CA LEU A 33 -8.19 2.04 30.17
C LEU A 33 -7.50 1.13 29.15
N ALA A 34 -8.03 1.04 27.93
CA ALA A 34 -7.43 0.28 26.84
C ALA A 34 -6.03 0.79 26.48
N GLN A 35 -5.84 2.13 26.41
CA GLN A 35 -4.51 2.74 26.19
C GLN A 35 -3.47 2.33 27.23
N ARG A 36 -3.89 2.13 28.48
CA ARG A 36 -2.97 1.69 29.55
C ARG A 36 -2.51 0.25 29.35
N SER A 37 -3.30 -0.59 28.67
CA SER A 37 -2.93 -1.96 28.35
C SER A 37 -2.21 -2.05 27.00
N LYS A 38 -0.98 -1.51 26.96
CA LYS A 38 -0.12 -1.60 25.76
C LYS A 38 0.04 -3.04 25.26
N GLU A 39 0.09 -4.00 26.18
CA GLU A 39 0.24 -5.41 25.86
C GLU A 39 -0.98 -5.99 25.14
N SER A 40 -2.20 -5.68 25.59
CA SER A 40 -3.41 -6.10 24.88
C SER A 40 -3.50 -5.48 23.49
N LEU A 41 -3.08 -4.22 23.33
CA LEU A 41 -3.03 -3.57 22.02
C LEU A 41 -1.97 -4.20 21.12
N ARG A 42 -0.80 -4.52 21.66
CA ARG A 42 0.28 -5.22 20.96
C ARG A 42 -0.21 -6.56 20.42
N LEU A 43 -0.85 -7.37 21.27
CA LEU A 43 -1.40 -8.67 20.87
C LEU A 43 -2.50 -8.53 19.80
N GLY A 44 -3.45 -7.59 19.99
CA GLY A 44 -4.49 -7.35 18.98
C GLY A 44 -3.93 -6.89 17.62
N LEU A 45 -2.86 -6.09 17.61
CA LEU A 45 -2.16 -5.71 16.38
C LEU A 45 -1.43 -6.91 15.75
N GLN A 46 -0.83 -7.80 16.55
CA GLN A 46 -0.23 -9.03 16.05
C GLN A 46 -1.28 -9.93 15.40
N ASP A 47 -2.41 -10.16 16.07
CA ASP A 47 -3.50 -10.98 15.54
C ASP A 47 -4.01 -10.43 14.20
N TYR A 48 -4.20 -9.11 14.12
CA TYR A 48 -4.56 -8.43 12.88
C TYR A 48 -3.52 -8.64 11.78
N LEU A 49 -2.22 -8.49 12.08
CA LEU A 49 -1.15 -8.74 11.10
C LEU A 49 -1.08 -10.21 10.69
N MET A 50 -1.33 -11.15 11.60
CA MET A 50 -1.39 -12.58 11.29
C MET A 50 -2.53 -12.92 10.35
N GLU A 51 -3.70 -12.33 10.60
CA GLU A 51 -4.87 -12.47 9.73
C GLU A 51 -4.61 -11.86 8.35
N ALA A 52 -4.07 -10.63 8.31
CA ALA A 52 -3.82 -9.91 7.07
C ALA A 52 -2.73 -10.55 6.20
N THR A 53 -1.65 -11.06 6.81
CA THR A 53 -0.52 -11.65 6.08
C THR A 53 -0.69 -13.14 5.84
N GLY A 54 -1.52 -13.82 6.62
CA GLY A 54 -1.59 -15.29 6.61
C GLY A 54 -0.35 -15.96 7.23
N HIS A 55 0.52 -15.21 7.89
CA HIS A 55 1.78 -15.68 8.50
C HIS A 55 1.80 -15.44 10.01
N GLN A 56 2.81 -15.92 10.72
CA GLN A 56 3.00 -15.56 12.12
C GLN A 56 3.56 -14.14 12.20
N ALA A 57 2.97 -13.27 13.01
CA ALA A 57 3.42 -11.89 13.19
C ALA A 57 3.86 -11.65 14.64
N GLU A 58 5.05 -11.10 14.80
CA GLU A 58 5.63 -10.75 16.08
C GLU A 58 5.84 -9.25 16.16
N ILE A 59 5.26 -8.59 17.16
CA ILE A 59 5.60 -7.20 17.51
C ILE A 59 6.47 -7.25 18.76
N THR A 60 7.75 -6.89 18.62
CA THR A 60 8.72 -6.97 19.72
C THR A 60 8.39 -5.97 20.82
N HIS A 61 8.12 -4.72 20.46
CA HIS A 61 7.82 -3.68 21.43
C HIS A 61 6.84 -2.63 20.89
N LEU A 62 5.83 -2.29 21.70
CA LEU A 62 4.91 -1.18 21.45
C LEU A 62 5.30 0.00 22.35
N ALA A 63 6.20 0.85 21.85
CA ALA A 63 6.78 1.97 22.60
C ALA A 63 5.71 2.98 23.03
N GLU A 64 4.80 3.32 22.11
CA GLU A 64 3.71 4.27 22.36
C GLU A 64 2.41 3.73 21.77
N ALA A 65 1.32 3.88 22.53
CA ALA A 65 -0.03 3.51 22.12
C ALA A 65 -1.03 4.50 22.74
N ASN A 66 -1.35 5.55 21.99
CA ASN A 66 -2.42 6.48 22.30
C ASN A 66 -3.58 6.22 21.33
N ILE A 67 -4.83 6.31 21.78
CA ILE A 67 -6.02 6.01 20.96
C ILE A 67 -6.87 7.27 20.76
N VAL A 68 -7.04 8.08 21.80
CA VAL A 68 -7.88 9.29 21.81
C VAL A 68 -7.09 10.47 22.36
N PRO A 69 -7.32 11.69 21.82
CA PRO A 69 -8.16 12.01 20.66
C PRO A 69 -7.51 11.68 19.31
N GLN A 70 -6.20 11.43 19.33
CA GLN A 70 -5.38 11.07 18.18
C GLN A 70 -4.80 9.68 18.45
N SER A 71 -5.05 8.75 17.54
CA SER A 71 -4.44 7.43 17.59
C SER A 71 -2.98 7.57 17.18
N VAL A 72 -2.05 7.20 18.06
CA VAL A 72 -0.60 7.19 17.82
C VAL A 72 -0.06 5.84 18.23
N PHE A 73 0.55 5.14 17.30
CA PHE A 73 1.24 3.88 17.53
C PHE A 73 2.70 4.02 17.13
N LYS A 74 3.61 3.76 18.06
CA LYS A 74 5.05 3.61 17.79
C LYS A 74 5.44 2.18 18.08
N ILE A 75 5.74 1.44 17.02
CA ILE A 75 6.07 0.03 17.05
C ILE A 75 7.56 -0.10 16.75
N GLN A 76 8.25 -0.92 17.54
CA GLN A 76 9.66 -1.25 17.37
C GLN A 76 9.76 -2.77 17.21
N GLY A 77 10.31 -3.20 16.07
CA GLY A 77 10.38 -4.60 15.69
C GLY A 77 9.01 -5.17 15.31
N ILE A 78 8.81 -5.40 14.01
CA ILE A 78 7.76 -6.27 13.49
C ILE A 78 8.46 -7.39 12.73
N LEU A 79 8.13 -8.64 13.00
CA LEU A 79 8.66 -9.80 12.28
C LEU A 79 7.50 -10.63 11.75
N ILE A 80 7.54 -10.96 10.45
CA ILE A 80 6.61 -11.88 9.81
C ILE A 80 7.37 -13.17 9.51
N ARG A 81 6.93 -14.28 10.10
CA ARG A 81 7.60 -15.59 10.06
C ARG A 81 6.73 -16.64 9.39
N ASP A 82 7.37 -17.69 8.88
CA ASP A 82 6.66 -18.87 8.40
C ASP A 82 5.87 -19.53 9.54
N LYS A 83 4.65 -20.00 9.25
CA LYS A 83 3.78 -20.67 10.24
C LYS A 83 4.33 -22.03 10.69
N LYS A 84 5.15 -22.67 9.86
CA LYS A 84 5.72 -24.00 10.08
C LYS A 84 7.19 -23.96 10.50
N ASP A 85 7.89 -22.87 10.21
CA ASP A 85 9.30 -22.68 10.54
C ASP A 85 9.53 -21.29 11.15
N ASP A 86 9.63 -21.24 12.48
CA ASP A 86 9.80 -20.01 13.24
C ASP A 86 11.14 -19.30 12.96
N LYS A 87 12.14 -20.00 12.41
CA LYS A 87 13.42 -19.42 12.04
C LYS A 87 13.37 -18.70 10.70
N LYS A 88 12.39 -19.01 9.84
CA LYS A 88 12.25 -18.39 8.53
C LYS A 88 11.48 -17.08 8.62
N VAL A 89 12.21 -15.97 8.51
CA VAL A 89 11.63 -14.61 8.51
C VAL A 89 11.35 -14.18 7.07
N TYR A 90 10.08 -13.89 6.78
CA TYR A 90 9.60 -13.40 5.49
C TYR A 90 9.68 -11.89 5.37
N ALA A 91 9.36 -11.17 6.44
CA ALA A 91 9.50 -9.73 6.49
C ALA A 91 9.93 -9.26 7.87
N SER A 92 10.65 -8.15 7.94
CA SER A 92 10.96 -7.47 9.18
C SER A 92 10.81 -5.96 9.02
N VAL A 93 10.45 -5.27 10.09
CA VAL A 93 10.38 -3.80 10.15
C VAL A 93 11.04 -3.34 11.45
N LYS A 94 12.08 -2.50 11.35
CA LYS A 94 12.79 -2.01 12.55
C LYS A 94 11.90 -1.09 13.38
N SER A 95 11.20 -0.15 12.73
CA SER A 95 10.24 0.72 13.41
C SER A 95 9.11 1.16 12.49
N ALA A 96 7.92 1.27 13.05
CA ALA A 96 6.75 1.85 12.39
C ALA A 96 6.10 2.88 13.31
N TYR A 97 5.75 4.02 12.75
CA TYR A 97 5.00 5.10 13.38
C TYR A 97 3.75 5.36 12.55
N ILE A 98 2.60 5.26 13.19
CA ILE A 98 1.31 5.53 12.58
C ILE A 98 0.56 6.51 13.47
N SER A 99 0.08 7.58 12.88
CA SER A 99 -0.72 8.59 13.54
C SER A 99 -1.93 8.98 12.70
N LEU A 100 -3.12 8.89 13.29
CA LEU A 100 -4.36 9.30 12.66
C LEU A 100 -5.40 9.76 13.69
N PRO A 101 -6.31 10.68 13.34
CA PRO A 101 -7.40 11.06 14.23
C PRO A 101 -8.30 9.85 14.58
N PHE A 102 -8.67 9.69 15.85
CA PHE A 102 -9.43 8.53 16.33
C PHE A 102 -10.71 8.25 15.53
N PHE A 103 -11.49 9.31 15.28
CA PHE A 103 -12.73 9.19 14.52
C PHE A 103 -12.49 8.82 13.05
N ASN A 104 -11.36 9.26 12.48
CA ASN A 104 -11.02 8.87 11.12
C ASN A 104 -10.68 7.37 11.06
N MET A 105 -9.98 6.84 12.07
CA MET A 105 -9.73 5.40 12.23
C MET A 105 -11.04 4.62 12.35
N MET A 106 -11.89 5.02 13.30
CA MET A 106 -13.16 4.35 13.60
C MET A 106 -14.11 4.31 12.40
N PHE A 107 -14.13 5.37 11.59
CA PHE A 107 -14.99 5.46 10.41
C PHE A 107 -14.29 5.08 9.10
N GLY A 108 -13.08 4.50 9.14
CA GLY A 108 -12.35 4.07 7.95
C GLY A 108 -11.99 5.20 6.97
N ARG A 109 -11.96 6.45 7.45
CA ARG A 109 -11.58 7.62 6.66
C ARG A 109 -10.05 7.66 6.61
N GLY A 110 -9.43 6.93 5.68
CA GLY A 110 -7.97 6.84 5.52
C GLY A 110 -7.27 8.20 5.33
N VAL A 111 -7.08 8.90 6.45
CA VAL A 111 -6.55 10.26 6.61
C VAL A 111 -5.58 10.19 7.78
N TYR A 112 -4.32 10.52 7.51
CA TYR A 112 -3.20 10.31 8.41
C TYR A 112 -2.66 11.66 8.90
N SER A 113 -2.28 11.77 10.16
CA SER A 113 -1.48 12.89 10.67
C SER A 113 0.02 12.61 10.61
N GLY A 114 0.39 11.34 10.46
CA GLY A 114 1.77 10.93 10.22
C GLY A 114 1.85 9.43 9.94
N PHE A 115 2.75 9.05 9.04
CA PHE A 115 3.05 7.66 8.75
C PHE A 115 4.52 7.56 8.40
N GLU A 116 5.23 6.66 9.05
CA GLU A 116 6.64 6.38 8.82
C GLU A 116 6.94 4.92 9.13
N MET A 117 7.67 4.25 8.25
CA MET A 117 8.26 2.93 8.49
C MET A 117 9.74 3.01 8.11
N LYS A 118 10.60 2.38 8.91
CA LYS A 118 12.05 2.40 8.70
C LYS A 118 12.64 1.00 8.78
N GLY A 119 13.63 0.75 7.93
CA GLY A 119 14.36 -0.51 7.87
C GLY A 119 13.44 -1.71 7.71
N MET A 120 12.62 -1.70 6.66
CA MET A 120 11.84 -2.86 6.27
C MET A 120 12.68 -3.79 5.40
N GLU A 121 12.60 -5.08 5.63
CA GLU A 121 13.26 -6.09 4.80
C GLU A 121 12.24 -7.16 4.44
N PHE A 122 12.16 -7.52 3.17
CA PHE A 122 11.35 -8.61 2.64
C PHE A 122 12.26 -9.66 2.03
N ALA A 123 12.08 -10.91 2.42
CA ALA A 123 12.81 -12.03 1.88
C ALA A 123 12.44 -12.30 0.41
N SER A 124 13.40 -12.83 -0.35
CA SER A 124 13.20 -13.31 -1.71
C SER A 124 12.06 -14.32 -1.77
N GLY A 125 11.16 -14.15 -2.75
CA GLY A 125 10.03 -15.05 -2.97
C GLY A 125 8.86 -14.88 -1.99
N TYR A 126 8.93 -13.93 -1.03
CA TYR A 126 7.79 -13.64 -0.16
C TYR A 126 6.74 -12.75 -0.86
N ALA A 127 7.10 -11.50 -1.11
CA ALA A 127 6.25 -10.54 -1.83
C ALA A 127 6.74 -10.29 -3.26
N LEU A 128 8.06 -10.36 -3.47
CA LEU A 128 8.72 -10.13 -4.75
C LEU A 128 9.74 -11.24 -5.02
N PRO A 129 10.12 -11.49 -6.29
CA PRO A 129 11.09 -12.54 -6.63
C PRO A 129 12.43 -12.35 -5.92
N LYS A 130 12.93 -11.11 -5.80
CA LYS A 130 14.18 -10.77 -5.12
C LYS A 130 13.95 -10.10 -3.76
N LYS A 131 15.03 -10.03 -2.97
CA LYS A 131 15.05 -9.30 -1.69
C LYS A 131 14.67 -7.83 -1.93
N LEU A 132 13.81 -7.28 -1.06
CA LEU A 132 13.48 -5.86 -1.03
C LEU A 132 13.86 -5.31 0.35
N THR A 133 14.64 -4.23 0.37
CA THR A 133 14.99 -3.47 1.57
C THR A 133 14.39 -2.07 1.39
N ILE A 134 13.69 -1.55 2.38
CA ILE A 134 13.18 -0.20 2.39
C ILE A 134 13.74 0.51 3.62
N ASP A 135 14.62 1.47 3.38
CA ASP A 135 15.24 2.26 4.43
C ASP A 135 14.23 3.23 5.05
N TYR A 136 13.38 3.81 4.21
CA TYR A 136 12.35 4.76 4.60
C TYR A 136 11.08 4.59 3.77
N ALA A 137 9.92 4.55 4.43
CA ALA A 137 8.62 4.74 3.79
C ALA A 137 7.75 5.66 4.64
N GLY A 138 7.40 6.85 4.15
CA GLY A 138 6.65 7.79 4.96
C GLY A 138 6.20 9.05 4.24
N VAL A 139 5.42 9.87 4.95
CA VAL A 139 4.99 11.17 4.43
C VAL A 139 6.18 12.13 4.39
N SER A 140 6.42 12.73 3.24
CA SER A 140 7.36 13.82 3.02
C SER A 140 6.57 15.06 2.61
N ASP A 141 6.66 16.11 3.41
CA ASP A 141 6.03 17.41 3.16
C ASP A 141 7.09 18.51 3.31
N PRO A 142 7.85 18.81 2.24
CA PRO A 142 9.02 19.69 2.33
C PRO A 142 8.65 21.16 2.61
N SER A 143 7.43 21.60 2.26
CA SER A 143 6.86 22.87 2.71
C SER A 143 5.41 23.02 2.22
N PRO A 144 4.52 23.60 3.06
CA PRO A 144 3.14 23.83 2.66
C PRO A 144 2.93 24.76 1.47
N GLU A 145 3.87 25.65 1.20
CA GLU A 145 3.70 26.72 0.22
C GLU A 145 4.31 26.39 -1.15
N THR A 146 5.24 25.43 -1.20
CA THR A 146 6.10 25.25 -2.38
C THR A 146 5.97 23.89 -3.04
N ALA A 147 5.36 22.90 -2.39
CA ALA A 147 5.23 21.55 -2.94
C ALA A 147 3.97 20.81 -2.45
N THR A 148 3.50 19.90 -3.29
CA THR A 148 2.51 18.88 -2.93
C THR A 148 3.17 17.85 -2.02
N PRO A 149 2.55 17.46 -0.89
CA PRO A 149 3.12 16.39 -0.07
C PRO A 149 3.10 15.07 -0.83
N VAL A 150 4.08 14.22 -0.55
CA VAL A 150 4.20 12.90 -1.16
C VAL A 150 4.37 11.84 -0.08
N PHE A 151 3.91 10.63 -0.35
CA PHE A 151 4.38 9.44 0.34
C PHE A 151 5.60 8.92 -0.40
N MET A 152 6.74 8.88 0.28
CA MET A 152 8.02 8.50 -0.30
C MET A 152 8.44 7.13 0.20
N ILE A 153 9.00 6.31 -0.69
CA ILE A 153 9.60 5.00 -0.39
C ILE A 153 11.03 5.03 -0.94
N GLU A 154 12.01 4.75 -0.10
CA GLU A 154 13.43 4.71 -0.45
C GLU A 154 14.04 3.39 0.03
N GLY A 155 14.85 2.76 -0.82
CA GLY A 155 15.59 1.57 -0.43
C GLY A 155 16.28 0.88 -1.61
N LEU A 156 16.30 -0.44 -1.56
CA LEU A 156 16.98 -1.31 -2.51
C LEU A 156 16.09 -2.49 -2.89
N TYR A 157 15.93 -2.73 -4.18
CA TYR A 157 15.43 -4.01 -4.69
C TYR A 157 16.61 -4.80 -5.24
N ASN A 158 16.96 -5.88 -4.55
CA ASN A 158 18.27 -6.52 -4.67
C ASN A 158 19.40 -5.49 -4.46
N ASP A 159 20.19 -5.22 -5.50
CA ASP A 159 21.28 -4.23 -5.50
C ASP A 159 20.90 -2.91 -6.19
N TYR A 160 19.66 -2.79 -6.69
CA TYR A 160 19.21 -1.61 -7.42
C TYR A 160 18.55 -0.58 -6.47
N PRO A 161 18.97 0.70 -6.53
CA PRO A 161 18.30 1.79 -5.82
C PRO A 161 16.83 1.86 -6.21
N LEU A 162 15.97 1.94 -5.20
CA LEU A 162 14.54 2.14 -5.31
C LEU A 162 14.17 3.49 -4.71
N LEU A 163 13.48 4.32 -5.49
CA LEU A 163 12.79 5.51 -5.04
C LEU A 163 11.38 5.50 -5.63
N MET A 164 10.35 5.65 -4.80
CA MET A 164 8.97 5.84 -5.25
C MET A 164 8.36 7.03 -4.53
N THR A 165 7.58 7.83 -5.24
CA THR A 165 6.81 8.92 -4.63
C THR A 165 5.36 8.85 -5.08
N MET A 166 4.41 9.03 -4.16
CA MET A 166 2.98 9.04 -4.44
C MET A 166 2.38 10.34 -3.93
N GLN A 167 1.69 11.10 -4.78
CA GLN A 167 1.13 12.39 -4.39
C GLN A 167 0.02 12.25 -3.34
N MET A 168 -0.04 13.17 -2.39
CA MET A 168 -1.06 13.20 -1.35
C MET A 168 -1.80 14.53 -1.35
N SER A 169 -3.06 14.51 -0.91
CA SER A 169 -3.78 15.72 -0.53
C SER A 169 -3.49 16.09 0.92
N ARG A 170 -3.45 17.40 1.20
CA ARG A 170 -3.24 17.96 2.54
C ARG A 170 -4.45 18.76 2.99
N LYS A 171 -4.76 18.69 4.29
CA LYS A 171 -5.74 19.55 4.94
C LYS A 171 -5.27 19.98 6.32
N GLN A 172 -5.48 21.24 6.68
CA GLN A 172 -5.24 21.71 8.06
C GLN A 172 -6.25 21.07 9.03
N GLY A 173 -5.77 20.40 10.07
CA GLY A 173 -6.54 19.82 11.15
C GLY A 173 -6.29 20.48 12.51
N LYS A 174 -7.06 20.08 13.53
CA LYS A 174 -6.83 20.45 14.93
C LYS A 174 -5.63 19.65 15.45
N GLY A 175 -4.42 20.17 15.26
CA GLY A 175 -3.17 19.50 15.68
C GLY A 175 -2.10 19.37 14.60
N GLY A 176 -2.32 19.92 13.40
CA GLY A 176 -1.34 19.90 12.31
C GLY A 176 -1.98 19.54 10.97
N TYR A 177 -1.14 19.17 10.00
CA TYR A 177 -1.60 18.74 8.70
C TYR A 177 -2.09 17.29 8.72
N LEU A 178 -3.14 17.05 7.93
CA LEU A 178 -3.71 15.75 7.66
C LEU A 178 -3.48 15.41 6.20
N TYR A 179 -3.03 14.19 5.94
CA TYR A 179 -2.65 13.68 4.62
C TYR A 179 -3.58 12.57 4.18
N ARG A 180 -3.88 12.52 2.90
CA ARG A 180 -4.74 11.49 2.31
C ARG A 180 -4.30 11.16 0.89
N PHE A 181 -4.28 9.87 0.56
CA PHE A 181 -4.23 9.42 -0.82
C PHE A 181 -5.54 9.75 -1.55
N ASN A 182 -5.41 10.34 -2.73
CA ASN A 182 -6.52 10.59 -3.63
C ASN A 182 -7.07 9.26 -4.17
N GLU A 183 -8.27 9.30 -4.77
CA GLU A 183 -8.85 8.11 -5.41
C GLU A 183 -7.94 7.59 -6.52
N ILE A 184 -7.46 8.51 -7.36
CA ILE A 184 -6.37 8.31 -8.30
C ILE A 184 -5.18 9.11 -7.79
N THR A 185 -4.08 8.43 -7.49
CA THR A 185 -2.85 9.02 -6.97
C THR A 185 -1.75 8.89 -8.02
N PRO A 186 -1.27 10.01 -8.58
CA PRO A 186 -0.06 9.99 -9.40
C PRO A 186 1.13 9.49 -8.58
N MET A 187 1.86 8.56 -9.15
CA MET A 187 3.06 7.95 -8.61
C MET A 187 4.21 8.15 -9.59
N THR A 188 5.40 8.42 -9.07
CA THR A 188 6.66 8.30 -9.81
C THR A 188 7.52 7.24 -9.17
N TYR A 189 8.35 6.56 -9.95
CA TYR A 189 9.27 5.55 -9.43
C TYR A 189 10.57 5.49 -10.22
N LYS A 190 11.62 5.06 -9.54
CA LYS A 190 12.94 4.78 -10.07
C LYS A 190 13.49 3.53 -9.41
N LEU A 191 13.84 2.54 -10.22
CA LEU A 191 14.39 1.26 -9.84
C LEU A 191 15.62 0.97 -10.71
N GLY A 192 16.81 1.37 -10.23
CA GLY A 192 18.02 1.31 -11.04
C GLY A 192 17.88 2.10 -12.35
N PRO A 193 18.02 1.46 -13.54
CA PRO A 193 17.83 2.12 -14.83
C PRO A 193 16.36 2.28 -15.24
N LEU A 194 15.43 1.63 -14.54
CA LEU A 194 14.00 1.73 -14.81
C LEU A 194 13.43 2.95 -14.09
N GLU A 195 12.83 3.89 -14.80
CA GLU A 195 12.13 5.02 -14.19
C GLU A 195 10.81 5.30 -14.89
N GLY A 196 9.84 5.86 -14.18
CA GLY A 196 8.52 6.01 -14.75
C GLY A 196 7.49 6.71 -13.86
N ASP A 197 6.31 6.87 -14.43
CA ASP A 197 5.14 7.45 -13.80
C ASP A 197 3.96 6.47 -13.91
N ALA A 198 3.05 6.49 -12.95
CA ALA A 198 1.87 5.66 -12.96
C ALA A 198 0.70 6.29 -12.21
N ASP A 199 -0.51 5.89 -12.57
CA ASP A 199 -1.71 6.24 -11.82
C ASP A 199 -2.09 5.07 -10.91
N TYR A 200 -1.98 5.31 -9.61
CA TYR A 200 -2.40 4.38 -8.57
C TYR A 200 -3.89 4.60 -8.25
N VAL A 201 -4.71 3.57 -8.36
CA VAL A 201 -6.13 3.63 -8.00
C VAL A 201 -6.37 2.95 -6.67
N ARG A 202 -6.85 3.73 -5.71
CA ARG A 202 -7.13 3.27 -4.35
C ARG A 202 -8.47 2.54 -4.31
N SER A 203 -8.43 1.24 -4.08
CA SER A 203 -9.59 0.46 -3.60
C SER A 203 -9.50 0.26 -2.08
N PHE A 204 -10.63 -0.01 -1.42
CA PHE A 204 -10.68 -0.31 0.01
C PHE A 204 -9.87 -1.56 0.40
N THR A 205 -9.63 -2.47 -0.56
CA THR A 205 -8.99 -3.77 -0.32
C THR A 205 -7.86 -4.09 -1.29
N THR A 206 -7.68 -3.31 -2.35
CA THR A 206 -6.71 -3.59 -3.41
C THR A 206 -5.96 -2.34 -3.86
N LEU A 207 -4.73 -2.56 -4.32
CA LEU A 207 -3.89 -1.60 -5.01
C LEU A 207 -3.91 -2.00 -6.48
N SER A 208 -4.28 -1.09 -7.39
CA SER A 208 -4.21 -1.35 -8.83
C SER A 208 -3.44 -0.26 -9.54
N LEU A 209 -2.59 -0.68 -10.48
CA LEU A 209 -1.87 0.19 -11.39
C LEU A 209 -2.62 0.17 -12.73
N GLU A 210 -3.36 1.23 -13.02
CA GLU A 210 -4.22 1.30 -14.21
C GLU A 210 -3.49 1.85 -15.41
N LYS A 211 -2.50 2.71 -15.20
CA LYS A 211 -1.66 3.28 -16.25
C LYS A 211 -0.23 3.35 -15.77
N GLY A 212 0.69 3.09 -16.68
CA GLY A 212 2.12 3.21 -16.41
C GLY A 212 2.85 3.69 -17.66
N ARG A 213 3.83 4.55 -17.45
CA ARG A 213 4.87 4.87 -18.41
C ARG A 213 6.21 4.58 -17.76
N PHE A 214 7.10 3.90 -18.45
CA PHE A 214 8.46 3.69 -17.98
C PHE A 214 9.48 3.78 -19.10
N VAL A 215 10.67 4.22 -18.72
CA VAL A 215 11.85 4.31 -19.56
C VAL A 215 12.86 3.30 -19.04
N LEU A 216 13.39 2.46 -19.92
CA LEU A 216 14.38 1.44 -19.61
C LEU A 216 15.44 1.39 -20.71
N ASP A 217 16.69 1.72 -20.38
CA ASP A 217 17.81 1.75 -21.34
C ASP A 217 17.49 2.56 -22.63
N GLY A 218 16.73 3.64 -22.49
CA GLY A 218 16.31 4.50 -23.60
C GLY A 218 15.07 4.01 -24.36
N HIS A 219 14.50 2.89 -23.97
CA HIS A 219 13.22 2.39 -24.49
C HIS A 219 12.05 2.91 -23.67
N GLU A 220 11.05 3.50 -24.31
CA GLU A 220 9.84 4.01 -23.66
C GLU A 220 8.70 2.99 -23.78
N VAL A 221 8.10 2.64 -22.65
CA VAL A 221 6.96 1.73 -22.59
C VAL A 221 5.82 2.41 -21.87
N GLU A 222 4.68 2.50 -22.54
CA GLU A 222 3.42 3.00 -22.00
C GLU A 222 2.39 1.90 -22.01
N PHE A 223 1.56 1.81 -20.98
CA PHE A 223 0.41 0.92 -20.99
C PHE A 223 -0.75 1.44 -20.17
N THR A 224 -1.94 0.96 -20.52
CA THR A 224 -3.18 1.09 -19.77
C THR A 224 -3.72 -0.32 -19.53
N ALA A 225 -4.05 -0.61 -18.29
CA ALA A 225 -4.76 -1.80 -17.87
C ALA A 225 -6.27 -1.54 -17.89
N THR A 226 -7.04 -2.44 -18.51
CA THR A 226 -8.50 -2.45 -18.57
C THR A 226 -9.02 -3.80 -18.11
N ASP A 227 -10.33 -3.89 -17.84
CA ASP A 227 -10.99 -5.13 -17.42
C ASP A 227 -10.31 -5.79 -16.19
N LEU A 228 -9.92 -4.99 -15.21
CA LEU A 228 -9.24 -5.47 -14.00
C LEU A 228 -10.21 -6.27 -13.11
N ASP A 229 -10.12 -7.60 -13.17
CA ASP A 229 -10.65 -8.49 -12.15
C ASP A 229 -9.56 -8.73 -11.10
N THR A 230 -9.91 -8.76 -9.82
CA THR A 230 -8.96 -8.94 -8.72
C THR A 230 -9.01 -10.35 -8.12
N ARG A 231 -9.97 -11.20 -8.52
CA ARG A 231 -10.16 -12.54 -7.94
C ARG A 231 -10.65 -13.58 -8.98
N PRO A 232 -9.75 -14.22 -9.75
CA PRO A 232 -8.29 -14.05 -9.77
C PRO A 232 -7.86 -12.73 -10.42
N LEU A 233 -6.62 -12.27 -10.16
CA LEU A 233 -6.12 -11.08 -10.84
C LEU A 233 -6.06 -11.36 -12.34
N LYS A 234 -6.88 -10.67 -13.12
CA LYS A 234 -6.89 -10.68 -14.58
C LYS A 234 -6.98 -9.25 -15.08
N ALA A 235 -6.15 -8.88 -16.04
CA ALA A 235 -6.20 -7.57 -16.67
C ALA A 235 -5.89 -7.69 -18.16
N ARG A 236 -6.57 -6.90 -18.98
CA ARG A 236 -6.16 -6.63 -20.35
C ARG A 236 -5.24 -5.42 -20.34
N LEU A 237 -4.20 -5.46 -21.15
CA LEU A 237 -3.22 -4.40 -21.30
C LEU A 237 -3.28 -3.90 -22.73
N LYS A 238 -3.24 -2.58 -22.90
CA LYS A 238 -3.01 -1.95 -24.19
C LYS A 238 -1.92 -0.91 -24.01
N GLY A 239 -0.91 -0.93 -24.87
CA GLY A 239 0.26 -0.09 -24.67
C GLY A 239 1.07 0.16 -25.92
N ARG A 240 2.19 0.84 -25.73
CA ARG A 240 3.17 1.21 -26.75
C ARG A 240 4.57 0.94 -26.22
N ILE A 241 5.46 0.41 -27.06
CA ILE A 241 6.89 0.21 -26.78
C ILE A 241 7.66 0.88 -27.92
N ASP A 242 8.40 1.94 -27.63
CA ASP A 242 9.07 2.81 -28.62
C ASP A 242 8.13 3.25 -29.76
N GLY A 243 6.89 3.55 -29.39
CA GLY A 243 5.84 3.93 -30.33
C GLY A 243 5.16 2.77 -31.07
N LEU A 244 5.59 1.53 -30.87
CA LEU A 244 4.97 0.31 -31.41
C LEU A 244 3.84 -0.17 -30.50
N ASP A 245 2.62 -0.24 -31.03
CA ASP A 245 1.45 -0.64 -30.26
C ASP A 245 1.48 -2.15 -29.92
N PHE A 246 1.05 -2.50 -28.71
CA PHE A 246 0.85 -3.88 -28.28
C PHE A 246 -0.46 -4.04 -27.51
N ASN A 247 -0.98 -5.26 -27.52
CA ASN A 247 -2.01 -5.70 -26.59
C ASN A 247 -1.41 -6.79 -25.69
N GLY A 248 -1.95 -6.95 -24.50
CA GLY A 248 -1.49 -7.99 -23.61
C GLY A 248 -2.52 -8.39 -22.58
N THR A 249 -2.21 -9.45 -21.84
CA THR A 249 -3.04 -9.96 -20.79
C THR A 249 -2.16 -10.32 -19.60
N LEU A 250 -2.58 -9.94 -18.42
CA LEU A 250 -1.95 -10.30 -17.16
C LEU A 250 -2.89 -11.21 -16.39
N ILE A 251 -2.44 -12.43 -16.08
CA ILE A 251 -3.23 -13.41 -15.34
C ILE A 251 -2.40 -13.89 -14.15
N LYS A 252 -2.94 -13.79 -12.94
CA LYS A 252 -2.39 -14.45 -11.76
C LYS A 252 -3.00 -15.84 -11.62
N THR A 253 -2.15 -16.85 -11.71
CA THR A 253 -2.48 -18.23 -11.32
C THR A 253 -2.20 -18.43 -9.84
N ASN A 254 -2.47 -19.63 -9.32
CA ASN A 254 -2.12 -19.97 -7.93
C ASN A 254 -0.61 -19.97 -7.70
N GLU A 255 0.21 -20.13 -8.74
CA GLU A 255 1.65 -20.37 -8.65
C GLU A 255 2.48 -19.25 -9.27
N SER A 256 1.92 -18.50 -10.22
CA SER A 256 2.66 -17.55 -11.06
C SER A 256 1.81 -16.35 -11.50
N MET A 257 2.48 -15.27 -11.92
CA MET A 257 1.87 -14.25 -12.78
C MET A 257 2.32 -14.47 -14.22
N VAL A 258 1.38 -14.50 -15.17
CA VAL A 258 1.67 -14.68 -16.60
C VAL A 258 1.28 -13.41 -17.33
N LEU A 259 2.26 -12.75 -17.93
CA LEU A 259 2.09 -11.61 -18.81
C LEU A 259 2.26 -12.07 -20.26
N THR A 260 1.18 -12.05 -21.03
CA THR A 260 1.22 -12.33 -22.47
C THR A 260 1.17 -11.01 -23.23
N ILE A 261 2.09 -10.79 -24.17
CA ILE A 261 2.12 -9.60 -25.03
C ILE A 261 2.01 -10.04 -26.49
N ALA A 262 1.11 -9.41 -27.24
CA ALA A 262 0.97 -9.56 -28.67
C ALA A 262 1.19 -8.20 -29.34
N PRO A 263 2.13 -8.07 -30.29
CA PRO A 263 2.26 -6.83 -31.05
C PRO A 263 0.99 -6.56 -31.86
N ALA A 264 0.69 -5.27 -32.10
CA ALA A 264 -0.35 -4.91 -33.05
C ALA A 264 0.07 -5.18 -34.51
N ASN A 265 1.38 -5.16 -34.79
CA ASN A 265 1.97 -5.46 -36.10
C ASN A 265 2.98 -6.62 -35.99
N HIS A 266 2.85 -7.62 -36.85
CA HIS A 266 3.67 -8.85 -36.83
C HIS A 266 4.93 -8.77 -37.70
N ASP A 267 5.41 -7.56 -38.01
CA ASP A 267 6.66 -7.42 -38.72
C ASP A 267 7.86 -7.84 -37.84
N GLU A 268 8.90 -8.34 -38.50
CA GLU A 268 10.08 -8.91 -37.85
C GLU A 268 10.79 -7.90 -36.93
N ASN A 269 10.80 -6.61 -37.31
CA ASN A 269 11.43 -5.56 -36.52
C ASN A 269 10.66 -5.29 -35.22
N THR A 270 9.32 -5.26 -35.29
CA THR A 270 8.46 -5.11 -34.10
C THR A 270 8.68 -6.27 -33.12
N LEU A 271 8.64 -7.52 -33.61
CA LEU A 271 8.87 -8.70 -32.77
C LEU A 271 10.27 -8.69 -32.15
N LYS A 272 11.30 -8.32 -32.91
CA LYS A 272 12.67 -8.21 -32.42
C LYS A 272 12.81 -7.14 -31.34
N THR A 273 12.17 -5.98 -31.53
CA THR A 273 12.19 -4.86 -30.57
C THR A 273 11.51 -5.28 -29.27
N LEU A 274 10.32 -5.88 -29.35
CA LEU A 274 9.61 -6.40 -28.17
C LEU A 274 10.42 -7.44 -27.40
N LYS A 275 11.03 -8.41 -28.09
CA LYS A 275 11.91 -9.41 -27.49
C LYS A 275 13.08 -8.77 -26.75
N ASN A 276 13.70 -7.75 -27.36
CA ASN A 276 14.81 -7.04 -26.75
C ASN A 276 14.37 -6.31 -25.47
N VAL A 277 13.30 -5.52 -25.52
CA VAL A 277 12.78 -4.76 -24.37
C VAL A 277 12.36 -5.69 -23.24
N ILE A 278 11.67 -6.79 -23.54
CA ILE A 278 11.27 -7.79 -22.53
C ILE A 278 12.50 -8.45 -21.90
N SER A 279 13.53 -8.77 -22.68
CA SER A 279 14.77 -9.34 -22.14
C SER A 279 15.48 -8.37 -21.19
N ILE A 280 15.57 -7.08 -21.55
CA ILE A 280 16.14 -6.03 -20.69
C ILE A 280 15.31 -5.89 -19.41
N PHE A 281 13.98 -5.89 -19.52
CA PHE A 281 13.07 -5.81 -18.38
C PHE A 281 13.23 -7.00 -17.43
N GLN A 282 13.23 -8.22 -17.96
CA GLN A 282 13.45 -9.44 -17.18
C GLN A 282 14.81 -9.39 -16.45
N LYS A 283 15.87 -9.03 -17.16
CA LYS A 283 17.21 -8.88 -16.58
C LYS A 283 17.22 -7.84 -15.45
N THR A 284 16.59 -6.69 -15.66
CA THR A 284 16.53 -5.58 -14.68
C THR A 284 15.78 -6.00 -13.42
N LEU A 285 14.67 -6.72 -13.56
CA LEU A 285 13.92 -7.26 -12.43
C LEU A 285 14.55 -8.52 -11.81
N GLY A 286 15.65 -9.03 -12.40
CA GLY A 286 16.31 -10.26 -12.01
C GLY A 286 15.45 -11.51 -12.26
N LEU A 287 14.45 -11.42 -13.15
CA LEU A 287 13.62 -12.54 -13.55
C LEU A 287 14.44 -13.49 -14.43
N THR A 288 14.50 -14.74 -14.03
CA THR A 288 15.07 -15.83 -14.82
C THR A 288 13.96 -16.59 -15.54
N PRO A 289 14.25 -17.28 -16.66
CA PRO A 289 13.27 -18.17 -17.30
C PRO A 289 12.68 -19.23 -16.35
N ASP A 290 13.43 -19.58 -15.28
CA ASP A 290 13.03 -20.54 -14.26
C ASP A 290 12.28 -19.90 -13.08
N ASP A 291 12.11 -18.58 -13.04
CA ASP A 291 11.33 -17.90 -11.99
C ASP A 291 9.85 -18.26 -12.13
N LYS A 292 9.41 -19.17 -11.26
CA LYS A 292 8.00 -19.60 -11.20
C LYS A 292 7.04 -18.47 -10.83
N THR A 293 7.54 -17.36 -10.28
CA THR A 293 6.71 -16.25 -9.81
C THR A 293 6.18 -15.37 -10.93
N MET A 294 6.90 -15.23 -12.05
CA MET A 294 6.48 -14.36 -13.16
C MET A 294 7.03 -14.85 -14.50
N THR A 295 6.13 -15.10 -15.45
CA THR A 295 6.46 -15.46 -16.84
C THR A 295 6.00 -14.36 -17.79
N ILE A 296 6.86 -13.96 -18.73
CA ILE A 296 6.50 -13.03 -19.81
C ILE A 296 6.61 -13.77 -21.14
N THR A 297 5.53 -13.81 -21.90
CA THR A 297 5.43 -14.54 -23.17
C THR A 297 5.03 -13.60 -24.29
N ILE A 298 5.66 -13.72 -25.46
CA ILE A 298 5.27 -12.98 -26.68
C ILE A 298 4.47 -13.93 -27.57
N ASN A 299 3.24 -13.54 -27.92
CA ASN A 299 2.43 -14.26 -28.87
C ASN A 299 2.78 -13.81 -30.30
N GLU A 300 3.61 -14.60 -30.97
CA GLU A 300 4.11 -14.30 -32.32
C GLU A 300 3.04 -14.50 -33.41
N ASN A 301 2.00 -15.29 -33.13
CA ASN A 301 1.07 -15.82 -34.15
C ASN A 301 -0.16 -14.95 -34.42
N GLY A 302 -0.26 -13.76 -33.84
CA GLY A 302 -1.29 -12.76 -34.17
C GLY A 302 -2.75 -13.16 -33.96
N ALA A 303 -2.99 -14.35 -33.41
CA ALA A 303 -4.27 -14.65 -32.80
C ALA A 303 -4.38 -13.77 -31.57
N LYS A 304 -5.32 -12.81 -31.61
CA LYS A 304 -5.77 -11.94 -30.52
C LYS A 304 -5.27 -12.45 -29.16
N ALA A 305 -4.45 -11.66 -28.47
CA ALA A 305 -4.25 -11.86 -27.04
C ALA A 305 -5.63 -11.65 -26.38
N GLU A 306 -6.40 -12.74 -26.29
CA GLU A 306 -7.77 -12.90 -25.81
C GLU A 306 -8.93 -12.44 -26.75
N GLU A 307 -9.79 -13.41 -27.08
CA GLU A 307 -11.14 -13.39 -26.48
C GLU A 307 -11.03 -13.81 -25.01
#